data_AF-A0A2A3XJG1-F1
#
_entry.id   AF-A0A2A3XJG1-F1
#
_cell.length_a   1.000
_cell.length_b   1.000
_cell.length_c   1.000
_cell.angle_alpha   90.00
_cell.angle_beta   90.00
_cell.angle_gamma   90.00
#
_symmetry.space_group_name_H-M   'P 1'
#
loop_
_entity.id
_entity.type
_entity.pdbx_description
1 polymer ?
#
loop_
_entity_poly.entity_id
_entity_poly.type
_entity_poly.pdbx_seq_one_letter_code
_entity_poly.pdbx_strand_id
1 'polypeptide(L)' 'MAKLRLFLTPNPSKRAAAHRAMAKAALFADTSASTRLKRYNHHIEKARHLEAAVSGLEVCS' A
#
# COMPACT_ATOMS: atom_id res chain seq x y z
N MET A 1 -7.71 -30.21 -8.64
CA MET A 1 -8.41 -29.00 -8.16
C MET A 1 -7.41 -27.84 -8.09
N ALA A 2 -7.22 -27.12 -9.20
CA ALA A 2 -6.29 -25.99 -9.26
C ALA A 2 -6.88 -24.80 -8.50
N LYS A 3 -6.24 -24.40 -7.40
CA LYS A 3 -6.65 -23.25 -6.59
C LYS A 3 -6.29 -21.97 -7.36
N LEU A 4 -7.26 -21.42 -8.08
CA LEU A 4 -7.17 -20.14 -8.79
C LEU A 4 -6.74 -19.04 -7.80
N ARG A 5 -5.45 -18.74 -7.75
CA ARG A 5 -4.90 -17.58 -7.02
C ARG A 5 -5.13 -16.31 -7.86
N LEU A 6 -6.39 -15.94 -8.08
CA LEU A 6 -6.76 -14.76 -8.87
C LEU A 6 -6.62 -13.41 -8.12
N PHE A 7 -6.06 -13.38 -6.91
CA PHE A 7 -5.93 -12.15 -6.12
C PHE A 7 -4.58 -11.94 -5.45
N LEU A 8 -3.59 -12.80 -5.68
CA LEU A 8 -2.26 -12.52 -5.18
C LEU A 8 -1.60 -11.57 -6.15
N THR A 9 -1.64 -10.27 -5.87
CA THR A 9 -0.59 -9.36 -6.34
C THR A 9 0.69 -9.77 -5.61
N PRO A 10 1.58 -10.58 -6.22
CA PRO A 10 2.81 -11.02 -5.55
C PRO A 10 3.86 -9.91 -5.62
N ASN A 11 3.52 -8.81 -6.31
CA ASN A 11 4.42 -7.73 -6.61
C ASN A 11 4.28 -6.65 -5.51
N PRO A 12 5.30 -6.48 -4.65
CA PRO A 12 5.28 -5.50 -3.58
C PRO A 12 5.09 -4.07 -4.09
N SER A 13 5.55 -3.74 -5.31
CA SER A 13 5.32 -2.44 -5.96
C SER A 13 3.83 -2.19 -6.26
N LYS A 14 3.09 -3.22 -6.74
CA LYS A 14 1.63 -3.09 -6.95
C LYS A 14 0.88 -2.88 -5.62
N ARG A 15 1.35 -3.51 -4.54
CA ARG A 15 0.79 -3.35 -3.20
C ARG A 15 1.09 -1.96 -2.61
N ALA A 16 2.30 -1.45 -2.81
CA ALA A 16 2.66 -0.08 -2.43
C ALA A 16 1.80 0.96 -3.16
N ALA A 17 1.58 0.78 -4.47
CA ALA A 17 0.70 1.64 -5.27
C ALA A 17 -0.75 1.61 -4.77
N ALA A 18 -1.28 0.43 -4.43
CA ALA A 18 -2.62 0.30 -3.85
C ALA A 18 -2.74 1.06 -2.52
N HIS A 19 -1.75 0.95 -1.63
CA HIS A 19 -1.73 1.71 -0.38
C HIS A 19 -1.66 3.22 -0.63
N ARG A 20 -0.89 3.70 -1.60
CA ARG A 20 -0.90 5.13 -1.99
C ARG A 20 -2.27 5.59 -2.48
N ALA A 21 -2.97 4.78 -3.27
CA ALA A 21 -4.33 5.09 -3.72
C ALA A 21 -5.31 5.16 -2.55
N MET A 22 -5.25 4.21 -1.61
CA MET A 22 -6.06 4.22 -0.39
C MET A 22 -5.75 5.44 0.51
N ALA A 23 -4.48 5.84 0.61
CA ALA A 23 -4.09 7.04 1.35
C ALA A 23 -4.75 8.29 0.75
N LYS A 24 -4.72 8.44 -0.59
CA LYS A 24 -5.39 9.55 -1.28
C LYS A 24 -6.90 9.53 -1.04
N ALA A 25 -7.54 8.37 -1.17
CA ALA A 25 -8.98 8.24 -0.91
C ALA A 25 -9.35 8.62 0.53
N ALA A 26 -8.48 8.31 1.51
CA ALA A 26 -8.71 8.67 2.91
C ALA A 26 -8.77 10.20 3.15
N LEU A 27 -8.10 11.01 2.32
CA LEU A 27 -8.16 12.48 2.42
C LEU A 27 -9.52 13.03 1.99
N PHE A 28 -10.26 12.31 1.15
CA PHE A 28 -11.58 12.71 0.64
C PHE A 28 -12.75 12.09 1.43
N ALA A 29 -12.49 11.32 2.49
CA ALA A 29 -13.54 10.67 3.26
C ALA A 29 -14.27 11.65 4.21
N ASP A 30 -15.58 11.47 4.40
CA ASP A 30 -16.42 12.35 5.23
C ASP A 30 -16.18 12.25 6.75
N THR A 31 -15.19 11.46 7.17
CA THR A 31 -14.79 11.35 8.59
C THR A 31 -14.04 12.59 9.08
N SER A 32 -13.91 12.75 10.40
CA SER A 32 -13.15 13.85 11.01
C SER A 32 -11.73 14.02 10.43
N ALA A 33 -11.20 15.25 10.45
CA ALA A 33 -9.87 15.55 9.94
C ALA A 33 -8.77 14.72 10.62
N SER A 34 -8.86 14.51 11.94
CA SER A 34 -7.93 13.65 12.68
C SER A 34 -7.99 12.20 12.20
N THR A 35 -9.19 11.67 11.97
CA THR A 35 -9.38 10.30 11.45
C THR A 35 -8.81 10.14 10.05
N ARG A 36 -9.05 11.11 9.15
CA ARG A 36 -8.48 11.12 7.80
C ARG A 36 -6.96 11.10 7.83
N LEU A 37 -6.34 11.97 8.64
CA LEU A 37 -4.89 12.06 8.76
C LEU A 37 -4.28 10.75 9.29
N LYS A 38 -4.90 10.14 10.30
CA LYS A 38 -4.46 8.83 10.83
C LYS A 38 -4.52 7.73 9.76
N ARG A 39 -5.61 7.65 8.98
CA ARG A 39 -5.76 6.68 7.88
C ARG A 39 -4.76 6.92 6.76
N TYR A 40 -4.54 8.19 6.38
CA TYR A 40 -3.52 8.56 5.40
C TYR A 40 -2.13 8.09 5.84
N ASN A 41 -1.73 8.42 7.07
CA ASN A 41 -0.42 8.05 7.61
C ASN A 41 -0.25 6.53 7.63
N HIS A 42 -1.27 5.79 8.09
CA HIS A 42 -1.26 4.32 8.10
C HIS A 42 -1.01 3.71 6.72
N HIS A 43 -1.63 4.26 5.68
CA HIS A 43 -1.46 3.76 4.32
C HIS A 43 -0.12 4.16 3.70
N ILE A 44 0.35 5.39 3.92
CA ILE A 44 1.65 5.84 3.41
C ILE A 44 2.82 5.11 4.08
N GLU A 45 2.75 4.85 5.38
CA GLU A 45 3.78 4.10 6.10
C GLU A 45 3.91 2.68 5.53
N LYS A 46 2.79 1.98 5.31
CA LYS A 46 2.78 0.67 4.64
C LYS A 46 3.34 0.73 3.22
N ALA A 47 3.01 1.76 2.44
CA ALA A 47 3.54 1.92 1.09
C ALA A 47 5.07 2.09 1.12
N ARG A 48 5.58 2.94 2.00
CA ARG A 48 7.03 3.17 2.17
C ARG A 48 7.76 1.91 2.60
N HIS A 49 7.21 1.15 3.54
CA HIS A 49 7.81 -0.13 3.96
C HIS A 49 7.89 -1.13 2.81
N LEU A 50 6.85 -1.21 1.98
CA LEU A 50 6.85 -2.10 0.82
C LEU A 50 7.83 -1.64 -0.25
N GLU A 51 7.93 -0.33 -0.49
CA GLU A 51 8.90 0.24 -1.44
C GLU A 51 10.33 0.02 -0.99
N ALA A 52 10.62 0.22 0.29
CA ALA A 52 11.93 -0.07 0.88
C ALA A 52 12.30 -1.55 0.72
N ALA A 53 11.32 -2.45 0.87
CA ALA A 53 11.52 -3.88 0.64
C ALA A 53 11.78 -4.21 -0.84
N VAL A 54 11.20 -3.46 -1.78
CA VAL A 54 11.49 -3.62 -3.23
C VAL A 54 12.88 -3.10 -3.55
N SER A 55 13.22 -1.88 -3.12
CA SER A 55 14.52 -1.28 -3.41
C SER A 55 15.67 -2.04 -2.75
N GLY A 56 15.44 -2.61 -1.55
CA GLY A 56 16.41 -3.48 -0.89
C GLY A 56 16.63 -4.80 -1.63
N LEU A 57 15.65 -5.25 -2.43
CA LEU A 57 15.76 -6.41 -3.31
C LEU A 57 16.55 -6.11 -4.59
N GLU A 58 16.43 -4.89 -5.13
CA GLU A 58 17.13 -4.43 -6.35
C GLU A 58 18.65 -4.25 -6.15
N VAL A 59 19.12 -4.07 -4.90
CA VAL A 59 20.55 -3.89 -4.60
C VAL A 59 21.33 -5.23 -4.54
N CYS A 60 20.63 -6.38 -4.46
CA CYS A 60 21.25 -7.71 -4.36
C CYS A 60 21.03 -8.62 -5.58
N SER A 61 20.53 -8.10 -6.70
CA SER A 61 20.31 -8.85 -7.95
C SER A 61 21.33 -8.55 -9.03
#